data_AF-A0A3S4JWQ2-F1
#
_entry.id   AF-A0A3S4JWQ2-F1
#
_cell.length_a   1.000
_cell.length_b   1.000
_cell.length_c   1.000
_cell.angle_alpha   90.00
_cell.angle_beta   90.00
_cell.angle_gamma   90.00
#
_symmetry.space_group_name_H-M   'P 1'
#
loop_
_entity.id
_entity.type
_entity.pdbx_description
1 polymer ?
#
loop_
_entity_poly.entity_id
_entity_poly.type
_entity_poly.pdbx_seq_one_letter_code
_entity_poly.pdbx_strand_id
1 'polypeptide(L)' 'MRRAILWLAQSFFYLIPAVIILLGVYVFVRYIPGYAAVLSLSWIILVSFVYIKYNKWY' A
#
# COMPACT_ATOMS: atom_id res chain seq x y z
N MET A 1 11.24 13.88 -23.12
CA MET A 1 11.63 13.88 -21.69
C MET A 1 10.43 13.95 -20.74
N ARG A 2 9.45 14.85 -20.96
CA ARG A 2 8.25 14.99 -20.09
C ARG A 2 7.43 13.72 -19.86
N ARG A 3 7.22 12.89 -20.91
CA ARG A 3 6.50 11.60 -20.79
C ARG A 3 7.24 10.55 -19.98
N ALA A 4 8.57 10.46 -20.08
CA ALA A 4 9.37 9.48 -19.35
C ALA A 4 9.34 9.75 -17.84
N ILE A 5 9.39 11.02 -17.45
CA ILE A 5 9.29 11.44 -16.03
C ILE A 5 7.89 11.14 -15.47
N LEU A 6 6.83 11.38 -16.25
CA LEU A 6 5.46 11.00 -15.86
C LEU A 6 5.31 9.49 -15.73
N TRP A 7 5.89 8.71 -16.65
CA TRP A 7 5.87 7.25 -16.59
C TRP A 7 6.61 6.72 -15.36
N LEU A 8 7.78 7.29 -15.06
CA LEU A 8 8.58 6.94 -13.89
C LEU A 8 7.83 7.28 -12.59
N ALA A 9 7.27 8.49 -12.50
CA ALA A 9 6.47 8.93 -11.36
C ALA A 9 5.22 8.04 -11.17
N GLN A 10 4.57 7.65 -12.26
CA GLN A 10 3.42 6.74 -12.24
C GLN A 10 3.81 5.32 -11.78
N SER A 11 5.00 4.81 -12.14
CA SER A 11 5.51 3.56 -11.56
C SER A 11 5.75 3.67 -10.05
N PHE A 12 6.19 4.82 -9.55
CA PHE A 12 6.34 5.05 -8.11
C PHE A 12 5.01 5.15 -7.36
N PHE A 13 3.92 5.55 -8.02
CA PHE A 13 2.59 5.54 -7.40
C PHE A 13 2.12 4.14 -6.99
N TYR A 14 2.54 3.08 -7.69
CA TYR A 14 2.26 1.69 -7.31
C TYR A 14 3.13 1.21 -6.14
N LEU A 15 4.26 1.85 -5.87
CA LEU A 15 5.13 1.53 -4.73
C LEU A 15 4.60 2.11 -3.41
N ILE A 16 3.84 3.22 -3.47
CA ILE A 16 3.22 3.84 -2.27
C ILE A 16 2.35 2.85 -1.48
N PRO A 17 1.34 2.18 -2.07
CA PRO A 17 0.52 1.23 -1.33
C PRO A 17 1.33 0.03 -0.83
N ALA A 18 2.35 -0.41 -1.57
CA ALA A 18 3.23 -1.50 -1.14
C ALA A 18 4.03 -1.14 0.12
N VAL A 19 4.61 0.07 0.17
CA VAL A 19 5.34 0.56 1.36
C VAL A 19 4.39 0.71 2.55
N ILE A 20 3.17 1.22 2.35
CA ILE A 20 2.15 1.36 3.41
C ILE A 20 1.72 -0.02 3.95
N ILE A 21 1.60 -1.02 3.09
CA ILE A 21 1.30 -2.39 3.50
C ILE A 21 2.44 -2.94 4.37
N LEU A 22 3.69 -2.83 3.90
CA LEU A 22 4.86 -3.34 4.63
C LEU A 22 5.00 -2.70 6.02
N LEU A 23 4.79 -1.38 6.12
CA LEU A 23 4.82 -0.67 7.40
C LEU A 23 3.73 -1.17 8.35
N GLY A 24 2.50 -1.34 7.88
CA GLY A 24 1.41 -1.86 8.71
C GLY A 24 1.68 -3.28 9.19
N VAL A 25 2.09 -4.18 8.28
CA VAL A 25 2.43 -5.56 8.62
C VAL A 25 3.55 -5.62 9.66
N TYR A 26 4.62 -4.84 9.49
CA TYR A 26 5.71 -4.78 10.45
C TYR A 26 5.22 -4.34 11.84
N VAL A 27 4.35 -3.33 11.91
CA VAL A 27 3.75 -2.87 13.17
C VAL A 27 2.90 -3.97 13.80
N PHE A 28 2.05 -4.67 13.05
CA PHE A 28 1.21 -5.72 13.62
C PHE A 28 2.02 -6.91 14.13
N VAL A 29 3.04 -7.34 13.38
CA VAL A 29 3.93 -8.43 13.81
C VAL A 29 4.71 -8.04 15.06
N ARG A 30 5.22 -6.80 15.13
CA ARG A 30 6.06 -6.35 16.24
C ARG A 30 5.28 -6.06 17.51
N TYR A 31 4.08 -5.50 17.41
CA TYR A 31 3.33 -5.00 18.58
C TYR A 31 2.11 -5.84 18.94
N ILE A 32 1.53 -6.60 17.99
CA ILE A 32 0.32 -7.41 18.20
C ILE A 32 0.47 -8.81 17.56
N PRO A 33 1.50 -9.59 17.93
CA PRO A 33 1.83 -10.85 17.26
C PRO A 33 0.68 -11.87 17.28
N GLY A 34 -0.13 -11.90 18.34
CA GLY A 34 -1.26 -12.84 18.48
C GLY A 34 -2.39 -12.64 17.47
N TYR A 35 -2.53 -11.44 16.89
CA TYR A 35 -3.53 -11.13 15.87
C TYR A 35 -2.91 -10.65 14.55
N ALA A 36 -1.57 -10.73 14.43
CA ALA A 36 -0.84 -10.11 13.33
C ALA A 36 -1.30 -10.58 11.96
N ALA A 37 -1.64 -11.86 11.81
CA ALA A 37 -2.13 -12.41 10.55
C ALA A 37 -3.47 -11.80 10.12
N VAL A 38 -4.46 -11.75 11.02
CA VAL A 38 -5.81 -11.21 10.73
C VAL A 38 -5.75 -9.70 10.51
N LEU A 39 -4.96 -8.98 11.33
CA LEU A 39 -4.74 -7.54 11.18
C LEU A 39 -4.03 -7.21 9.86
N SER A 40 -3.00 -7.96 9.49
CA SER A 40 -2.28 -7.78 8.22
C SER A 40 -3.19 -8.01 7.02
N LEU A 41 -4.00 -9.06 7.02
CA LEU A 41 -4.97 -9.33 5.95
C LEU A 41 -5.99 -8.18 5.84
N SER A 42 -6.56 -7.77 6.96
CA SER A 42 -7.52 -6.65 7.01
C SER A 42 -6.90 -5.35 6.52
N TRP A 43 -5.64 -5.10 6.88
CA TRP A 43 -4.88 -3.92 6.46
C TRP A 43 -4.58 -3.91 4.97
N ILE A 44 -4.15 -5.05 4.41
CA ILE A 44 -3.92 -5.19 2.96
C ILE A 44 -5.21 -4.89 2.19
N ILE A 45 -6.35 -5.43 2.64
CA ILE A 45 -7.66 -5.17 2.03
C ILE A 45 -8.01 -3.68 2.11
N LEU A 46 -7.84 -3.05 3.28
CA LEU A 46 -8.15 -1.64 3.49
C LEU A 46 -7.27 -0.74 2.61
N VAL A 47 -5.95 -0.95 2.61
CA VAL A 47 -5.02 -0.16 1.79
C VAL A 47 -5.30 -0.35 0.31
N SER A 48 -5.60 -1.59 -0.13
CA SER A 48 -5.96 -1.87 -1.52
C SER A 48 -7.28 -1.20 -1.91
N PHE A 49 -8.29 -1.24 -1.03
CA PHE A 49 -9.58 -0.58 -1.26
C PHE A 49 -9.43 0.95 -1.36
N VAL A 50 -8.70 1.55 -0.43
CA VAL A 50 -8.38 2.98 -0.44
C VAL A 50 -7.62 3.33 -1.72
N TYR A 51 -6.58 2.57 -2.05
CA TYR A 51 -5.81 2.77 -3.27
C TYR A 51 -6.71 2.72 -4.51
N ILE A 52 -7.51 1.68 -4.69
CA ILE A 52 -8.41 1.56 -5.85
C ILE A 52 -9.45 2.70 -5.87
N LYS A 53 -10.02 3.07 -4.71
CA LYS A 53 -11.04 4.12 -4.61
C LYS A 53 -10.50 5.49 -5.01
N TYR A 54 -9.29 5.84 -4.58
CA TYR A 54 -8.68 7.14 -4.86
C TYR A 54 -7.87 7.16 -6.16
N ASN A 55 -7.32 6.03 -6.59
CA ASN A 55 -6.58 5.88 -7.83
C ASN A 55 -7.49 5.75 -9.08
N LYS A 56 -8.82 5.83 -8.91
CA LYS A 56 -9.81 5.97 -10.00
C LYS A 56 -9.71 7.28 -10.81
N TRP A 57 -8.72 8.12 -10.51
CA TRP A 57 -8.42 9.35 -11.25
C TRP A 57 -7.33 9.15 -12.33
N TYR A 58 -7.39 8.02 -13.03
CA TYR A 58 -6.70 7.84 -14.31
C TYR A 58 -7.73 7.66 -15.42
#